data_AF-A0A7Y1ZYP9-F1
#
_entry.id   AF-A0A7Y1ZYP9-F1
#
_cell.length_a   1.000
_cell.length_b   1.000
_cell.length_c   1.000
_cell.angle_alpha   90.00
_cell.angle_beta   90.00
_cell.angle_gamma   90.00
#
_symmetry.space_group_name_H-M   'P 1'
#
loop_
_entity.id
_entity.type
_entity.pdbx_description
1 polymer ?
#
loop_
_entity_poly.entity_id
_entity_poly.type
_entity_poly.pdbx_seq_one_letter_code
_entity_poly.pdbx_strand_id
1 'polypeptide(L)'
;MAIASVDLGGPLSGYTYGGADAVCIDDRRGPVIDGTPLELPGDGSYHAIGLAADWNVQPRGIRRSGIHSADYQRIGESIVSAAGVDPAGGDVVEVLRSDLDGDGVEEVFVTFEKITDGGGAPGDFVVIYARYPTAGGRVVDQALFEYYPQAWTSRPSIGRAGVLAIADLNGDGILEVVLWSKFWDTSLAEVFVYDGATSLTSVSVSGCSL
;
A
#
# COMPACT_ATOMS: atom_id res chain seq x y z
N MET A 1 -9.29 20.11 2.18
CA MET A 1 -8.54 18.90 2.54
C MET A 1 -9.36 17.69 2.17
N ALA A 2 -8.70 16.66 1.65
CA ALA A 2 -9.26 15.35 1.35
C ALA A 2 -8.52 14.27 2.16
N ILE A 3 -9.22 13.22 2.54
CA ILE A 3 -8.66 12.03 3.19
C ILE A 3 -8.94 10.85 2.28
N ALA A 4 -7.92 10.06 1.95
CA ALA A 4 -8.06 8.89 1.10
C ALA A 4 -7.56 7.62 1.82
N SER A 5 -8.28 6.53 1.61
CA SER A 5 -7.91 5.17 1.99
C SER A 5 -8.75 4.19 1.17
N VAL A 6 -8.22 2.99 0.93
CA VAL A 6 -8.97 1.90 0.28
C VAL A 6 -10.16 1.42 1.13
N ASP A 7 -10.15 1.67 2.44
CA ASP A 7 -11.20 1.24 3.37
C ASP A 7 -12.41 2.16 3.44
N LEU A 8 -12.30 3.40 2.97
CA LEU A 8 -13.36 4.41 3.14
C LEU A 8 -14.41 4.43 2.02
N GLY A 9 -14.24 3.61 0.98
CA GLY A 9 -15.15 3.58 -0.17
C GLY A 9 -15.16 4.88 -1.00
N GLY A 10 -14.23 5.80 -0.74
CA GLY A 10 -14.06 7.08 -1.44
C GLY A 10 -13.39 8.13 -0.53
N PRO A 11 -12.98 9.30 -1.09
CA PRO A 11 -12.27 10.29 -0.31
C PRO A 11 -13.24 11.11 0.54
N LEU A 12 -12.88 11.35 1.79
CA LEU A 12 -13.64 12.24 2.67
C LEU A 12 -13.14 13.68 2.48
N SER A 13 -14.04 14.67 2.40
CA SER A 13 -13.70 16.08 2.18
C SER A 13 -14.30 16.99 3.26
N GLY A 14 -13.87 18.26 3.30
CA GLY A 14 -14.39 19.26 4.23
C GLY A 14 -13.72 19.31 5.61
N TYR A 15 -12.61 18.59 5.78
CA TYR A 15 -11.81 18.63 7.00
C TYR A 15 -10.90 19.85 7.08
N THR A 16 -10.63 20.30 8.30
CA THR A 16 -9.71 21.40 8.61
C THR A 16 -8.50 20.89 9.38
N TYR A 17 -7.35 21.55 9.23
CA TYR A 17 -6.20 21.25 10.09
C TYR A 17 -6.44 21.82 11.49
N GLY A 18 -6.44 20.94 12.49
CA GLY A 18 -6.45 21.28 13.91
C GLY A 18 -5.04 21.61 14.43
N GLY A 19 -4.94 21.78 15.75
CA GLY A 19 -3.65 21.92 16.44
C GLY A 19 -2.75 20.68 16.28
N ALA A 20 -1.48 20.77 16.63
CA ALA A 20 -0.55 19.64 16.52
C ALA A 20 -0.78 18.60 17.63
N ASP A 21 -1.13 17.36 17.27
CA ASP A 21 -1.29 16.24 18.20
C ASP A 21 -0.97 14.90 17.50
N ALA A 22 0.25 14.42 17.78
CA ALA A 22 0.78 13.07 17.61
C ALA A 22 2.25 13.17 18.06
N VAL A 23 2.79 12.14 18.70
CA VAL A 23 4.18 12.12 19.14
C VAL A 23 4.90 11.02 18.40
N CYS A 24 5.76 11.38 17.45
CA CYS A 24 6.82 10.47 17.00
C CYS A 24 7.76 10.19 18.17
N ILE A 25 8.48 9.06 18.16
CA ILE A 25 9.48 8.73 19.20
C ILE A 25 10.61 9.78 19.29
N ASP A 26 10.75 10.62 18.26
CA ASP A 26 11.67 11.76 18.19
C ASP A 26 11.00 13.12 18.47
N ASP A 27 9.85 13.12 19.14
CA ASP A 27 9.07 14.30 19.54
C ASP A 27 8.51 15.16 18.37
N ARG A 28 8.64 14.73 17.11
CA ARG A 28 7.96 15.40 16.00
C ARG A 28 6.45 15.27 16.15
N ARG A 29 5.76 16.40 15.97
CA ARG A 29 4.29 16.46 16.01
C ARG A 29 3.70 16.69 14.63
N GLY A 30 2.73 15.86 14.27
CA GLY A 30 1.90 16.03 13.08
C GLY A 30 0.72 16.97 13.36
N PRO A 31 0.15 17.61 12.32
CA PRO A 31 -1.10 18.34 12.46
C PRO A 31 -2.27 17.38 12.69
N VAL A 32 -3.26 17.77 13.50
CA VAL A 32 -4.52 17.03 13.65
C VAL A 32 -5.43 17.31 12.46
N ILE A 33 -6.23 16.33 12.10
CA ILE A 33 -7.36 16.48 11.19
C ILE A 33 -8.61 16.72 12.04
N ASP A 34 -9.14 17.95 12.00
CA ASP A 34 -10.34 18.36 12.73
C ASP A 34 -11.59 18.07 11.90
N GLY A 35 -12.53 17.32 12.50
CA GLY A 35 -13.72 16.75 11.85
C GLY A 35 -14.40 15.69 12.70
N THR A 36 -15.42 15.01 12.18
CA THR A 36 -16.00 13.83 12.86
C THR A 36 -14.89 12.78 13.00
N PRO A 37 -14.58 12.29 14.21
CA PRO A 37 -13.51 11.32 14.39
C PRO A 37 -13.72 10.12 13.49
N LEU A 38 -12.72 9.85 12.64
CA LEU A 38 -12.67 8.62 11.91
C LEU A 38 -12.20 7.54 12.89
N GLU A 39 -13.06 6.59 13.21
CA GLU A 39 -12.68 5.46 14.06
C GLU A 39 -11.79 4.53 13.25
N LEU A 40 -10.48 4.73 13.40
CA LEU A 40 -9.46 3.89 12.80
C LEU A 40 -9.06 2.77 13.77
N PRO A 41 -8.69 1.58 13.27
CA PRO A 41 -8.15 0.53 14.13
C PRO A 41 -6.96 1.05 14.96
N GLY A 42 -7.04 0.92 16.29
CA GLY A 42 -6.01 1.40 17.23
C GLY A 42 -4.75 0.53 17.27
N ASP A 43 -4.39 -0.11 16.16
CA ASP A 43 -3.29 -1.07 16.09
C ASP A 43 -1.92 -0.41 15.86
N GLY A 44 -1.86 0.91 15.62
CA GLY A 44 -0.62 1.65 15.34
C GLY A 44 -0.15 1.60 13.88
N SER A 45 -0.99 1.10 12.97
CA SER A 45 -0.74 1.12 11.53
C SER A 45 -1.22 2.42 10.88
N TYR A 46 -0.74 2.72 9.67
CA TYR A 46 -1.36 3.75 8.84
C TYR A 46 -2.67 3.22 8.25
N HIS A 47 -3.75 3.99 8.37
CA HIS A 47 -5.06 3.61 7.82
C HIS A 47 -5.64 4.62 6.82
N ALA A 48 -5.06 5.83 6.76
CA ALA A 48 -5.43 6.85 5.79
C ALA A 48 -4.31 7.85 5.56
N ILE A 49 -4.40 8.57 4.43
CA ILE A 49 -3.58 9.75 4.14
C ILE A 49 -4.47 10.99 4.07
N GLY A 50 -3.97 12.11 4.58
CA GLY A 50 -4.61 13.42 4.48
C GLY A 50 -3.86 14.31 3.49
N LEU A 51 -4.58 14.89 2.54
CA LEU A 51 -4.03 15.76 1.49
C LEU A 51 -4.74 17.12 1.47
N ALA A 52 -3.96 18.19 1.42
CA ALA A 52 -4.46 19.53 1.17
C ALA A 52 -4.70 19.74 -0.34
N ALA A 53 -5.76 19.13 -0.86
CA ALA A 53 -6.19 19.27 -2.26
C ALA A 53 -7.48 20.09 -2.38
N ASP A 54 -7.60 20.83 -3.48
CA ASP A 54 -8.83 21.44 -4.00
C ASP A 54 -9.37 20.73 -5.27
N TRP A 55 -8.70 19.66 -5.72
CA TRP A 55 -9.15 18.75 -6.77
C TRP A 55 -9.79 17.48 -6.20
N ASN A 56 -10.43 16.70 -7.08
CA ASN A 56 -10.89 15.36 -6.74
C ASN A 56 -9.69 14.41 -6.69
N VAL A 57 -9.29 13.99 -5.48
CA VAL A 57 -8.13 13.12 -5.25
C VAL A 57 -8.37 11.66 -5.66
N GLN A 58 -9.61 11.24 -5.93
CA GLN A 58 -9.92 9.91 -6.46
C GLN A 58 -10.88 10.08 -7.66
N PRO A 59 -10.38 10.58 -8.80
CA PRO A 59 -11.18 10.78 -10.00
C PRO A 59 -11.64 9.47 -10.65
N ARG A 60 -10.97 8.35 -10.33
CA ARG A 60 -11.29 7.00 -10.80
C ARG A 60 -11.53 6.07 -9.62
N GLY A 61 -12.41 5.09 -9.81
CA GLY A 61 -12.86 4.20 -8.74
C GLY A 61 -11.90 3.06 -8.45
N ILE A 62 -11.74 2.74 -7.16
CA ILE A 62 -10.96 1.58 -6.71
C ILE A 62 -11.91 0.41 -6.48
N ARG A 63 -11.57 -0.76 -7.03
CA ARG A 63 -12.35 -1.98 -6.89
C ARG A 63 -11.57 -3.08 -6.17
N ARG A 64 -12.14 -3.59 -5.08
CA ARG A 64 -11.72 -4.86 -4.47
C ARG A 64 -12.22 -6.02 -5.31
N SER A 65 -11.31 -6.91 -5.68
CA SER A 65 -11.61 -8.12 -6.46
C SER A 65 -11.46 -9.38 -5.60
N GLY A 66 -11.98 -10.51 -6.10
CA GLY A 66 -11.88 -11.78 -5.39
C GLY A 66 -10.44 -12.25 -5.27
N ILE A 67 -10.07 -12.73 -4.07
CA ILE A 67 -8.72 -13.16 -3.71
C ILE A 67 -8.35 -14.56 -4.21
N HIS A 68 -9.32 -15.37 -4.64
CA HIS A 68 -9.11 -16.78 -5.04
C HIS A 68 -8.69 -16.96 -6.51
N SER A 69 -7.92 -16.01 -7.07
CA SER A 69 -7.43 -16.11 -8.45
C SER A 69 -6.20 -17.00 -8.52
N ALA A 70 -6.30 -18.12 -9.24
CA ALA A 70 -5.17 -19.03 -9.46
C ALA A 70 -4.01 -18.37 -10.23
N ASP A 71 -4.28 -17.35 -11.05
CA ASP A 71 -3.24 -16.61 -11.75
C ASP A 71 -2.47 -15.68 -10.80
N TYR A 72 -3.18 -14.96 -9.92
CA TYR A 72 -2.53 -14.08 -8.95
C TYR A 72 -1.73 -14.86 -7.90
N GLN A 73 -2.25 -16.01 -7.49
CA GLN A 73 -1.54 -16.96 -6.65
C GLN A 73 -0.20 -17.37 -7.30
N ARG A 74 -0.24 -17.84 -8.56
CA ARG A 74 0.95 -18.33 -9.27
C ARG A 74 2.01 -17.24 -9.48
N ILE A 75 1.60 -15.99 -9.72
CA ILE A 75 2.52 -14.85 -9.85
C ILE A 75 3.20 -14.58 -8.51
N GLY A 76 2.44 -14.52 -7.42
CA GLY A 76 2.98 -14.37 -6.07
C GLY A 76 4.00 -15.46 -5.73
N GLU A 77 3.64 -16.74 -5.97
CA GLU A 77 4.53 -17.88 -5.77
C GLU A 77 5.83 -17.78 -6.61
N SER A 78 5.72 -17.27 -7.85
CA SER A 78 6.87 -17.07 -8.74
C SER A 78 7.81 -15.97 -8.24
N ILE A 79 7.28 -14.87 -7.70
CA ILE A 79 8.10 -13.78 -7.15
C ILE A 79 8.87 -14.29 -5.93
N VAL A 80 8.17 -14.94 -4.98
CA VAL A 80 8.79 -15.51 -3.78
C VAL A 80 9.85 -16.56 -4.12
N SER A 81 9.56 -17.44 -5.08
CA SER A 81 10.53 -18.45 -5.55
C SER A 81 11.77 -17.82 -6.17
N ALA A 82 11.62 -16.71 -6.92
CA ALA A 82 12.74 -16.00 -7.53
C ALA A 82 13.67 -15.37 -6.48
N ALA A 83 13.14 -15.03 -5.29
CA ALA A 83 13.91 -14.60 -4.13
C ALA A 83 14.59 -15.76 -3.36
N GLY A 84 14.39 -17.02 -3.79
CA GLY A 84 14.96 -18.20 -3.14
C GLY A 84 14.23 -18.64 -1.87
N VAL A 85 13.00 -18.18 -1.67
CA VAL A 85 12.13 -18.55 -0.54
C VAL A 85 11.09 -19.55 -1.00
N ASP A 86 10.71 -20.49 -0.13
CA ASP A 86 9.64 -21.46 -0.41
C ASP A 86 8.27 -20.77 -0.36
N PRO A 87 7.53 -20.68 -1.48
CA PRO A 87 6.23 -20.02 -1.51
C PRO A 87 5.10 -20.85 -0.88
N ALA A 88 5.35 -22.10 -0.50
CA ALA A 88 4.31 -23.01 -0.04
C ALA A 88 3.56 -22.47 1.19
N GLY A 89 2.23 -22.44 1.07
CA GLY A 89 1.32 -21.96 2.13
C GLY A 89 1.14 -20.44 2.17
N GLY A 90 1.64 -19.70 1.17
CA GLY A 90 1.23 -18.32 0.97
C GLY A 90 -0.13 -18.22 0.28
N ASP A 91 -0.86 -17.15 0.58
CA ASP A 91 -2.17 -16.86 0.05
C ASP A 91 -2.25 -15.42 -0.48
N VAL A 92 -3.05 -15.22 -1.52
CA VAL A 92 -3.48 -13.88 -1.92
C VAL A 92 -4.48 -13.38 -0.89
N VAL A 93 -4.20 -12.24 -0.26
CA VAL A 93 -5.03 -11.65 0.81
C VAL A 93 -5.69 -10.34 0.40
N GLU A 94 -5.19 -9.69 -0.65
CA GLU A 94 -5.76 -8.45 -1.19
C GLU A 94 -5.59 -8.41 -2.71
N VAL A 95 -6.65 -7.96 -3.40
CA VAL A 95 -6.61 -7.62 -4.83
C VAL A 95 -7.37 -6.32 -5.04
N LEU A 96 -6.65 -5.28 -5.46
CA LEU A 96 -7.23 -3.98 -5.83
C LEU A 96 -7.05 -3.74 -7.32
N ARG A 97 -8.02 -3.04 -7.91
CA ARG A 97 -8.00 -2.64 -9.32
C ARG A 97 -8.38 -1.18 -9.44
N SER A 98 -7.64 -0.45 -10.25
CA SER A 98 -7.94 0.95 -10.60
C SER A 98 -7.28 1.28 -11.92
N ASP A 99 -7.94 2.10 -12.71
CA ASP A 99 -7.32 2.79 -13.85
C ASP A 99 -6.48 3.95 -13.27
N LEU A 100 -5.16 3.88 -13.41
CA LEU A 100 -4.25 4.86 -12.83
C LEU A 100 -4.06 6.07 -13.73
N ASP A 101 -4.08 5.93 -15.06
CA ASP A 101 -3.71 6.99 -16.01
C ASP A 101 -4.89 7.53 -16.84
N GLY A 102 -6.05 6.91 -16.75
CA GLY A 102 -7.28 7.28 -17.45
C GLY A 102 -7.40 6.70 -18.85
N ASP A 103 -6.64 5.68 -19.21
CA ASP A 103 -6.73 5.04 -20.53
C ASP A 103 -7.88 4.01 -20.66
N GLY A 104 -8.58 3.74 -19.54
CA GLY A 104 -9.69 2.79 -19.46
C GLY A 104 -9.27 1.34 -19.22
N VAL A 105 -7.98 1.08 -19.04
CA VAL A 105 -7.42 -0.20 -18.58
C VAL A 105 -7.14 -0.10 -17.08
N GLU A 106 -7.48 -1.15 -16.34
CA GLU A 106 -7.22 -1.19 -14.90
C GLU A 106 -5.88 -1.86 -14.60
N GLU A 107 -5.04 -1.17 -13.85
CA GLU A 107 -3.92 -1.76 -13.13
C GLU A 107 -4.41 -2.57 -11.93
N VAL A 108 -3.66 -3.61 -11.58
CA VAL A 108 -4.01 -4.52 -10.49
C VAL A 108 -2.90 -4.54 -9.46
N PHE A 109 -3.26 -4.41 -8.20
CA PHE A 109 -2.34 -4.54 -7.06
C PHE A 109 -2.75 -5.77 -6.26
N VAL A 110 -1.78 -6.61 -5.94
CA VAL A 110 -2.00 -7.87 -5.24
C VAL A 110 -1.05 -7.97 -4.05
N THR A 111 -1.61 -8.29 -2.89
CA THR A 111 -0.84 -8.66 -1.70
C THR A 111 -0.88 -10.17 -1.56
N PHE A 112 0.31 -10.77 -1.61
CA PHE A 112 0.55 -12.21 -1.44
C PHE A 112 1.42 -12.41 -0.20
N GLU A 113 0.94 -13.18 0.78
CA GLU A 113 1.63 -13.32 2.05
C GLU A 113 1.52 -14.72 2.66
N LYS A 114 2.49 -15.01 3.51
CA LYS A 114 2.47 -16.10 4.47
C LYS A 114 2.98 -15.54 5.79
N ILE A 115 2.11 -15.40 6.77
CA ILE A 115 2.45 -14.85 8.08
C ILE A 115 2.02 -15.84 9.16
N THR A 116 2.99 -16.46 9.83
CA THR A 116 2.77 -17.38 10.96
C THR A 116 2.70 -16.62 12.30
N ASP A 117 2.32 -17.32 13.39
CA ASP A 117 2.03 -16.75 14.73
C ASP A 117 2.90 -15.53 15.14
N GLY A 118 2.33 -14.32 15.01
CA GLY A 118 2.95 -13.06 15.42
C GLY A 118 3.80 -12.34 14.34
N GLY A 119 4.09 -13.01 13.23
CA GLY A 119 4.83 -12.48 12.09
C GLY A 119 6.34 -12.35 12.31
N GLY A 120 7.09 -12.51 11.21
CA GLY A 120 8.55 -12.36 11.18
C GLY A 120 9.33 -13.63 11.50
N ALA A 121 8.68 -14.79 11.47
CA ALA A 121 9.37 -16.07 11.53
C ALA A 121 10.12 -16.34 10.21
N PRO A 122 11.25 -17.08 10.24
CA PRO A 122 11.86 -17.60 9.02
C PRO A 122 10.85 -18.39 8.18
N GLY A 123 10.71 -18.02 6.90
CA GLY A 123 9.75 -18.62 5.98
C GLY A 123 8.39 -17.91 5.95
N ASP A 124 8.15 -16.90 6.79
CA ASP A 124 7.12 -15.91 6.53
C ASP A 124 7.54 -15.04 5.32
N PHE A 125 6.57 -14.42 4.68
CA PHE A 125 6.83 -13.39 3.67
C PHE A 125 5.59 -12.53 3.45
N VAL A 126 5.84 -11.35 2.90
CA VAL A 126 4.80 -10.56 2.24
C VAL A 126 5.39 -9.94 0.99
N VAL A 127 4.61 -9.99 -0.07
CA VAL A 127 4.91 -9.41 -1.37
C VAL A 127 3.71 -8.60 -1.80
N ILE A 128 3.94 -7.35 -2.18
CA ILE A 128 2.96 -6.54 -2.89
C ILE A 128 3.50 -6.35 -4.30
N TYR A 129 2.72 -6.78 -5.29
CA TYR A 129 3.08 -6.59 -6.69
C TYR A 129 1.97 -5.90 -7.45
N ALA A 130 2.37 -5.14 -8.46
CA ALA A 130 1.47 -4.57 -9.44
C ALA A 130 1.51 -5.37 -10.74
N ARG A 131 0.37 -5.39 -11.41
CA ARG A 131 0.20 -5.94 -12.75
C ARG A 131 -0.44 -4.89 -13.64
N TYR A 132 0.27 -4.50 -14.69
CA TYR A 132 -0.14 -3.41 -15.57
C TYR A 132 0.29 -3.66 -17.03
N PRO A 133 -0.45 -3.15 -18.03
CA PRO A 133 0.00 -3.18 -19.41
C PRO A 133 1.12 -2.15 -19.63
N THR A 134 2.10 -2.46 -20.46
CA THR A 134 2.99 -1.43 -21.01
C THR A 134 2.35 -0.77 -22.22
N ALA A 135 2.89 0.37 -22.65
CA ALA A 135 2.48 1.03 -23.89
C ALA A 135 2.55 0.14 -25.15
N GLY A 136 3.33 -0.96 -25.10
CA GLY A 136 3.42 -1.97 -26.16
C GLY A 136 2.41 -3.13 -26.05
N GLY A 137 1.48 -3.07 -25.08
CA GLY A 137 0.47 -4.10 -24.83
C GLY A 137 0.98 -5.34 -24.09
N ARG A 138 2.23 -5.34 -23.62
CA ARG A 138 2.78 -6.44 -22.80
C ARG A 138 2.33 -6.24 -21.37
N VAL A 139 1.80 -7.28 -20.73
CA VAL A 139 1.52 -7.25 -19.29
C VAL A 139 2.81 -7.47 -18.50
N VAL A 140 3.08 -6.59 -17.54
CA VAL A 140 4.21 -6.66 -16.62
C VAL A 140 3.68 -6.93 -15.23
N ASP A 141 4.35 -7.85 -14.52
CA ASP A 141 4.19 -8.08 -13.10
C ASP A 141 5.43 -7.50 -12.40
N GLN A 142 5.26 -6.45 -11.59
CA GLN A 142 6.34 -5.75 -10.89
C GLN A 142 6.16 -5.90 -9.39
N ALA A 143 7.14 -6.48 -8.70
CA ALA A 143 7.20 -6.42 -7.24
C ALA A 143 7.45 -4.95 -6.81
N LEU A 144 6.57 -4.43 -5.95
CA LEU A 144 6.69 -3.09 -5.38
C LEU A 144 7.25 -3.13 -3.97
N PHE A 145 6.90 -4.17 -3.21
CA PHE A 145 7.38 -4.42 -1.87
C PHE A 145 7.61 -5.90 -1.67
N GLU A 146 8.75 -6.25 -1.08
CA GLU A 146 9.10 -7.63 -0.75
C GLU A 146 9.78 -7.65 0.61
N TYR A 147 9.36 -8.58 1.46
CA TYR A 147 10.03 -8.81 2.73
C TYR A 147 10.04 -10.29 3.10
N TYR A 148 11.25 -10.78 3.39
CA TYR A 148 11.54 -12.18 3.68
C TYR A 148 12.42 -12.27 4.95
N PRO A 149 11.85 -12.51 6.14
CA PRO A 149 12.63 -12.67 7.36
C PRO A 149 13.60 -13.86 7.22
N GLN A 150 14.91 -13.61 7.33
CA GLN A 150 15.95 -14.62 7.16
C GLN A 150 16.29 -15.38 8.46
N ALA A 151 15.99 -14.77 9.61
CA ALA A 151 16.28 -15.33 10.93
C ALA A 151 15.22 -14.88 11.93
N TRP A 152 15.07 -15.63 13.02
CA TRP A 152 14.32 -15.16 14.18
C TRP A 152 14.97 -13.89 14.71
N THR A 153 14.30 -12.76 14.56
CA THR A 153 14.73 -11.51 15.18
C THR A 153 13.66 -11.08 16.17
N SER A 154 14.07 -10.47 17.28
CA SER A 154 13.11 -9.74 18.11
C SER A 154 12.70 -8.42 17.44
N ARG A 155 13.51 -7.90 16.49
CA ARG A 155 13.33 -6.67 15.69
C ARG A 155 14.26 -6.62 14.46
N PRO A 156 13.81 -6.06 13.31
CA PRO A 156 12.42 -5.87 12.92
C PRO A 156 11.82 -7.21 12.46
N SER A 157 10.65 -7.56 12.98
CA SER A 157 9.77 -8.58 12.42
C SER A 157 8.66 -7.89 11.63
N ILE A 158 8.31 -8.41 10.46
CA ILE A 158 7.15 -7.87 9.73
C ILE A 158 5.87 -8.30 10.42
N GLY A 159 4.93 -7.36 10.54
CA GLY A 159 3.56 -7.64 10.96
C GLY A 159 2.66 -7.81 9.75
N ARG A 160 2.51 -6.76 8.94
CA ARG A 160 1.57 -6.66 7.81
C ARG A 160 2.05 -5.63 6.80
N ALA A 161 1.62 -5.75 5.56
CA ALA A 161 1.71 -4.71 4.56
C ALA A 161 0.52 -4.79 3.61
N GLY A 162 0.23 -3.71 2.90
CA GLY A 162 -0.81 -3.68 1.88
C GLY A 162 -0.88 -2.33 1.16
N VAL A 163 -1.91 -2.14 0.36
CA VAL A 163 -2.18 -0.85 -0.27
C VAL A 163 -3.00 0.01 0.69
N LEU A 164 -2.50 1.21 1.02
CA LEU A 164 -3.16 2.18 1.89
C LEU A 164 -4.18 3.01 1.11
N ALA A 165 -3.76 3.54 -0.03
CA ALA A 165 -4.57 4.42 -0.86
C ALA A 165 -4.12 4.35 -2.32
N ILE A 166 -5.05 4.61 -3.23
CA ILE A 166 -4.79 4.91 -4.64
C ILE A 166 -5.46 6.26 -4.92
N ALA A 167 -4.70 7.29 -5.24
CA ALA A 167 -5.20 8.67 -5.32
C ALA A 167 -4.28 9.56 -6.16
N ASP A 168 -4.86 10.61 -6.76
CA ASP A 168 -4.12 11.71 -7.40
C ASP A 168 -3.61 12.66 -6.31
N LEU A 169 -2.36 12.46 -5.89
CA LEU A 169 -1.73 13.18 -4.78
C LEU A 169 -1.11 14.50 -5.21
N ASN A 170 -0.85 14.68 -6.50
CA ASN A 170 -0.12 15.81 -7.04
C ASN A 170 -0.99 16.73 -7.95
N GLY A 171 -2.19 16.29 -8.33
CA GLY A 171 -3.15 17.02 -9.16
C GLY A 171 -2.94 16.91 -10.67
N ASP A 172 -2.11 15.97 -11.15
CA ASP A 172 -1.81 15.78 -12.58
C ASP A 172 -2.80 14.86 -13.31
N GLY A 173 -3.71 14.23 -12.57
CA GLY A 173 -4.70 13.33 -13.12
C GLY A 173 -4.20 11.91 -13.38
N ILE A 174 -3.00 11.53 -12.92
CA ILE A 174 -2.51 10.15 -12.76
C ILE A 174 -2.62 9.79 -11.27
N LEU A 175 -3.03 8.56 -10.95
CA LEU A 175 -3.11 8.13 -9.55
C LEU A 175 -1.77 7.58 -9.08
N GLU A 176 -1.30 8.08 -7.95
CA GLU A 176 -0.27 7.42 -7.16
C GLU A 176 -0.85 6.28 -6.32
N VAL A 177 0.03 5.34 -5.97
CA VAL A 177 -0.27 4.25 -5.06
C VAL A 177 0.54 4.41 -3.79
N VAL A 178 -0.14 4.41 -2.65
CA VAL A 178 0.49 4.44 -1.34
C VAL A 178 0.43 3.05 -0.75
N LEU A 179 1.58 2.43 -0.53
CA LEU A 179 1.70 1.22 0.26
C LEU A 179 1.85 1.59 1.72
N TRP A 180 1.35 0.74 2.61
CA TRP A 180 1.72 0.77 4.02
C TRP A 180 2.40 -0.53 4.40
N SER A 181 3.32 -0.44 5.34
CA SER A 181 3.89 -1.61 6.00
C SER A 181 4.03 -1.34 7.49
N LYS A 182 3.91 -2.40 8.29
CA LYS A 182 4.09 -2.37 9.72
C LYS A 182 5.11 -3.42 10.12
N PHE A 183 6.09 -2.96 10.85
CA PHE A 183 7.05 -3.76 11.60
C PHE A 183 6.80 -3.56 13.09
N TRP A 184 7.44 -4.38 13.92
CA TRP A 184 7.27 -4.37 15.38
C TRP A 184 7.17 -2.98 16.03
N ASP A 185 8.07 -2.05 15.71
CA ASP A 185 8.13 -0.70 16.29
C ASP A 185 8.10 0.43 15.26
N THR A 186 7.78 0.12 14.00
CA THR A 186 7.68 1.12 12.95
C THR A 186 6.56 0.81 11.97
N SER A 187 5.96 1.88 11.46
CA SER A 187 5.05 1.83 10.32
C SER A 187 5.62 2.74 9.24
N LEU A 188 5.56 2.29 8.00
CA LEU A 188 5.99 3.05 6.82
C LEU A 188 4.80 3.24 5.89
N ALA A 189 4.78 4.38 5.21
CA ALA A 189 3.95 4.67 4.06
C ALA A 189 4.87 5.04 2.88
N GLU A 190 4.74 4.34 1.76
CA GLU A 190 5.57 4.53 0.58
C GLU A 190 4.72 4.88 -0.63
N VAL A 191 5.08 5.94 -1.33
CA VAL A 191 4.34 6.48 -2.48
C VAL A 191 5.03 6.06 -3.77
N PHE A 192 4.26 5.43 -4.65
CA PHE A 192 4.66 5.04 -5.99
C PHE A 192 3.93 5.88 -7.03
N VAL A 193 4.68 6.39 -8.01
CA VAL A 193 4.16 7.06 -9.21
C VAL A 193 4.17 6.08 -10.37
N TYR A 194 3.07 6.03 -11.12
CA TYR A 194 2.99 5.32 -12.39
C TYR A 194 3.35 6.26 -13.53
N ASP A 195 4.27 5.85 -14.40
CA ASP A 195 4.70 6.64 -15.56
C ASP A 195 3.78 6.50 -16.79
N GLY A 196 2.68 5.76 -16.66
CA GLY A 196 1.70 5.53 -17.74
C GLY A 196 2.17 4.51 -18.79
N ALA A 197 3.33 3.86 -18.64
CA ALA A 197 3.86 3.05 -19.74
C ALA A 197 4.82 1.92 -19.38
N THR A 198 5.62 2.06 -18.32
CA THR A 198 6.77 1.19 -18.07
C THR A 198 6.94 0.75 -16.63
N SER A 199 6.62 1.61 -15.65
CA SER A 199 6.96 1.32 -14.26
C SER A 199 6.13 2.06 -13.22
N LEU A 200 6.04 1.44 -12.05
CA LEU A 200 5.73 2.09 -10.79
C LEU A 200 7.03 2.38 -10.05
N THR A 201 7.32 3.64 -9.76
CA THR A 201 8.57 4.05 -9.11
C THR A 201 8.27 4.68 -7.76
N SER A 202 8.97 4.23 -6.71
CA SER A 202 8.91 4.85 -5.39
C SER A 202 9.52 6.25 -5.44
N VAL A 203 8.76 7.25 -4.96
CA VAL A 203 9.19 8.66 -4.96
C VAL A 203 9.25 9.27 -3.56
N SER A 204 8.62 8.63 -2.57
CA SER A 204 8.61 9.11 -1.19
C SER A 204 8.34 7.97 -0.23
N VAL A 205 9.04 7.98 0.91
CA VAL A 205 8.78 7.09 2.04
C VAL A 205 8.64 7.96 3.29
N SER A 206 7.60 7.71 4.07
CA SER A 206 7.37 8.36 5.36
C SER A 206 7.19 7.28 6.43
N GLY A 207 7.74 7.51 7.61
CA GLY A 207 7.62 6.55 8.71
C GLY A 207 8.22 7.07 9.99
N CYS A 208 7.93 6.36 11.08
CA CYS A 208 8.64 6.57 12.34
C CYS A 208 9.95 5.76 12.31
N SER A 209 11.03 6.30 12.87
CA SER A 209 12.38 5.67 12.95
C SER A 209 13.22 5.55 11.66
N LEU A 210 12.99 6.41 10.64
CA LEU A 210 13.97 6.64 9.57
C LEU A 210 15.10 7.56 10.04
#